data_AF-A0A3M1BR92-F1
#
_entry.id   AF-A0A3M1BR92-F1
#
_cell.length_a   1.000
_cell.length_b   1.000
_cell.length_c   1.000
_cell.angle_alpha   90.00
_cell.angle_beta   90.00
_cell.angle_gamma   90.00
#
_symmetry.space_group_name_H-M   'P 1'
#
loop_
_entity.id
_entity.type
_entity.pdbx_description
1 polymer ?
#
loop_
_entity_poly.entity_id
_entity_poly.type
_entity_poly.pdbx_seq_one_letter_code
_entity_poly.pdbx_strand_id
1 'polypeptide(L)'
;MKDKNVAGILALFLGWLGVHRFYLGQIGRGIVYLIFSWFPLIWLIALIDAIVLLTMDQQRFDDKYNTTYSEAYRRARQPDFERTRRHRRVESRRVDYRRTESKPARKKAAAKTSKANPHKLTGLQKFKDYDYEGAIEEFKKSLEIAPTDVATHFNLACAYSLTENADMAFRHLELAVAHGFKDFKKIEQHPALAFLRIQEQYEDFVENGYRTRAELPPAEEENLLDSSPDLLDQLKKLGDLKEKGLLTQQEFEEQKRKLLG
;
A
#
# COMPACT_ATOMS: atom_id res chain seq x y z
N MET A 1 11.14 17.76 -2.70
CA MET A 1 11.54 17.15 -3.99
C MET A 1 12.17 18.25 -4.85
N LYS A 2 13.06 17.91 -5.78
CA LYS A 2 13.65 18.89 -6.69
C LYS A 2 12.67 19.19 -7.81
N ASP A 3 12.65 20.43 -8.30
CA ASP A 3 11.76 20.89 -9.37
C ASP A 3 12.55 21.07 -10.68
N LYS A 4 11.99 20.60 -11.81
CA LYS A 4 12.63 20.68 -13.12
C LYS A 4 12.71 22.12 -13.66
N ASN A 5 11.70 22.94 -13.36
CA ASN A 5 11.63 24.33 -13.80
C ASN A 5 12.68 25.14 -13.04
N VAL A 6 12.79 24.91 -11.73
CA VAL A 6 13.84 25.53 -10.90
C VAL A 6 15.23 25.10 -11.38
N ALA A 7 15.44 23.80 -11.64
CA ALA A 7 16.72 23.31 -12.18
C ALA A 7 17.05 23.90 -13.55
N GLY A 8 16.06 24.05 -14.44
CA GLY A 8 16.20 24.64 -15.78
C GLY A 8 16.52 26.13 -15.73
N ILE A 9 15.84 26.90 -14.87
CA ILE A 9 16.12 28.33 -14.65
C ILE A 9 17.53 28.51 -14.07
N LEU A 10 17.93 27.70 -13.09
CA LEU A 10 19.29 27.71 -12.55
C LEU A 10 20.32 27.34 -13.61
N ALA A 11 20.00 26.44 -14.54
CA ALA A 11 20.90 26.10 -15.65
C ALA A 11 21.00 27.25 -16.67
N LEU A 12 19.94 28.02 -16.88
CA LEU A 12 19.93 29.14 -17.83
C LEU A 12 20.73 30.35 -17.32
N PHE A 13 20.54 30.75 -16.07
CA PHE A 13 21.18 31.95 -15.50
C PHE A 13 22.49 31.68 -14.75
N LEU A 14 22.60 30.51 -14.11
CA LEU A 14 23.73 30.12 -13.27
C LEU A 14 24.40 28.83 -13.77
N GLY A 15 24.14 28.46 -15.01
CA GLY A 15 24.63 27.23 -15.63
C GLY A 15 26.14 27.21 -15.81
N TRP A 16 26.73 28.36 -16.14
CA TRP A 16 28.17 28.53 -16.30
C TRP A 16 28.98 28.26 -15.03
N LEU A 17 28.34 28.41 -13.85
CA LEU A 17 28.89 28.03 -12.55
C LEU A 17 28.51 26.60 -12.11
N GLY A 18 27.62 25.92 -12.85
CA GLY A 18 27.17 24.58 -12.50
C GLY A 18 26.21 24.49 -11.32
N VAL A 19 25.60 25.60 -10.88
CA VAL A 19 24.71 25.66 -9.69
C VAL A 19 23.55 24.67 -9.79
N HIS A 20 22.98 24.52 -10.99
CA HIS A 20 21.92 23.54 -11.25
C HIS A 20 22.34 22.09 -10.95
N ARG A 21 23.62 21.71 -11.13
CA ARG A 21 24.11 20.37 -10.79
C ARG A 21 24.16 20.14 -9.29
N PHE A 22 24.50 21.17 -8.52
CA PHE A 22 24.43 21.12 -7.05
C PHE A 22 22.99 20.99 -6.56
N TYR A 23 22.07 21.76 -7.14
CA TYR A 23 20.63 21.64 -6.86
C TYR A 23 20.10 20.21 -7.12
N LEU A 24 20.57 19.56 -8.19
CA LEU A 24 20.21 18.19 -8.52
C LEU A 24 20.88 17.13 -7.62
N GLY A 25 21.80 17.52 -6.71
CA GLY A 25 22.58 16.64 -5.85
C GLY A 25 23.77 15.97 -6.53
N GLN A 26 24.13 16.40 -7.74
CA GLN A 26 25.26 15.89 -8.52
C GLN A 26 26.53 16.69 -8.23
N ILE A 27 27.02 16.63 -6.99
CA ILE A 27 28.12 17.46 -6.47
C ILE A 27 29.38 17.37 -7.34
N GLY A 28 29.79 16.16 -7.74
CA GLY A 28 30.98 15.97 -8.58
C GLY A 28 30.88 16.67 -9.94
N ARG A 29 29.71 16.64 -10.59
CA ARG A 29 29.48 17.35 -11.86
C ARG A 29 29.46 18.86 -11.67
N GLY A 30 28.90 19.34 -10.57
CA GLY A 30 28.94 20.77 -10.23
C GLY A 30 30.37 21.28 -10.09
N ILE A 31 31.25 20.53 -9.43
CA ILE A 31 32.68 20.89 -9.29
C ILE A 31 33.37 20.96 -10.64
N VAL A 32 33.08 20.04 -11.57
CA VAL A 32 33.62 20.10 -12.94
C VAL A 32 33.23 21.40 -13.63
N TYR A 33 31.96 21.81 -13.54
CA TYR A 33 31.52 23.07 -14.15
C TYR A 33 32.24 24.28 -13.52
N LEU A 34 32.45 24.30 -12.20
CA LEU A 34 33.19 25.37 -11.54
C LEU A 34 34.64 25.47 -12.02
N ILE A 35 35.35 24.35 -12.09
CA ILE A 35 36.77 24.32 -12.51
C ILE A 35 36.94 24.77 -13.96
N PHE A 36 36.00 24.39 -14.84
CA PHE A 36 36.06 24.69 -16.27
C PHE A 36 35.23 25.92 -16.67
N SER A 37 34.72 26.70 -15.72
CA SER A 37 33.82 27.85 -15.97
C SER A 37 34.42 28.97 -16.84
N TRP A 38 35.75 29.00 -16.95
CA TRP A 38 36.52 29.89 -17.82
C TRP A 38 36.60 29.43 -19.29
N PHE A 39 36.15 28.22 -19.60
CA PHE A 39 36.00 27.73 -20.97
C PHE A 39 34.61 28.06 -21.53
N PRO A 40 34.51 28.78 -22.67
CA PRO A 40 33.22 29.11 -23.31
C PRO A 40 32.38 27.88 -23.66
N LEU A 41 33.02 26.72 -23.85
CA LEU A 41 32.35 25.45 -24.13
C LEU A 41 31.41 25.02 -23.00
N ILE A 42 31.74 25.30 -21.74
CA ILE A 42 30.89 24.95 -20.58
C ILE A 42 29.56 25.71 -20.63
N TRP A 43 29.57 26.95 -21.15
CA TRP A 43 28.35 27.76 -21.23
C TRP A 43 27.38 27.18 -22.27
N LEU A 44 27.89 26.67 -23.39
CA LEU A 44 27.08 25.97 -24.40
C LEU A 44 26.49 24.68 -23.84
N ILE A 45 27.28 23.88 -23.10
CA ILE A 45 26.79 22.66 -22.47
C ILE A 45 25.70 22.99 -21.44
N ALA A 46 25.90 24.05 -20.64
CA ALA A 46 24.91 24.49 -19.66
C ALA A 46 23.61 24.98 -20.31
N LEU A 47 23.69 25.65 -21.47
CA LEU A 47 22.53 26.07 -22.23
C LEU A 47 21.75 24.86 -22.78
N ILE A 48 22.46 23.84 -23.29
CA ILE A 48 21.84 22.58 -23.72
C ILE A 48 21.14 21.91 -22.54
N ASP A 49 21.80 21.85 -21.37
CA ASP A 49 21.21 21.32 -20.15
C ASP A 49 19.94 22.09 -19.75
N ALA A 50 19.94 23.41 -19.86
CA ALA A 50 18.75 24.23 -19.58
C ALA A 50 17.59 23.87 -20.51
N ILE A 51 17.84 23.76 -21.82
CA ILE A 51 16.83 23.35 -22.79
C ILE A 51 16.31 21.94 -22.49
N VAL A 52 17.20 20.99 -22.21
CA VAL A 52 16.81 19.62 -21.87
C VAL A 52 16.00 19.58 -20.57
N LEU A 53 16.38 20.34 -19.54
CA LEU A 53 15.65 20.36 -18.27
C LEU A 53 14.26 20.99 -18.39
N LEU A 54 14.12 22.06 -19.20
CA LEU A 54 12.84 22.74 -19.42
C LEU A 54 11.91 21.95 -20.36
N THR A 55 12.48 21.20 -21.32
CA THR A 55 11.69 20.43 -22.30
C THR A 55 11.44 18.98 -21.87
N MET A 56 12.16 18.47 -20.88
CA MET A 56 11.98 17.11 -20.38
C MET A 56 10.66 16.96 -19.61
N ASP A 57 10.01 15.80 -19.80
CA ASP A 57 8.82 15.41 -19.06
C ASP A 57 9.09 15.33 -17.55
N GLN A 58 8.08 15.69 -16.75
CA GLN A 58 8.19 15.69 -15.28
C GLN A 58 8.55 14.30 -14.74
N GLN A 59 7.91 13.25 -15.25
CA GLN A 59 8.20 11.86 -14.87
C GLN A 59 9.68 11.47 -15.13
N ARG A 60 10.23 11.83 -16.30
CA ARG A 60 11.64 11.54 -16.64
C ARG A 60 12.61 12.31 -15.74
N PHE A 61 12.25 13.52 -15.31
CA PHE A 61 13.03 14.30 -14.37
C PHE A 61 13.05 13.62 -12.99
N ASP A 62 11.88 13.24 -12.50
CA ASP A 62 11.72 12.66 -11.17
C ASP A 62 12.42 11.31 -11.04
N ASP A 63 12.31 10.46 -12.05
CA ASP A 63 13.03 9.18 -12.12
C ASP A 63 14.55 9.36 -12.03
N LYS A 64 15.08 10.42 -12.69
CA LYS A 64 16.52 10.65 -12.84
C LYS A 64 17.15 11.42 -11.68
N TYR A 65 16.41 12.34 -11.06
CA TYR A 65 16.96 13.30 -10.09
C TYR A 65 16.31 13.25 -8.70
N ASN A 66 15.11 12.69 -8.58
CA ASN A 66 14.40 12.48 -7.30
C ASN A 66 14.42 11.00 -6.84
N THR A 67 15.36 10.21 -7.38
CA THR A 67 15.52 8.75 -7.16
C THR A 67 15.70 8.32 -5.70
N THR A 68 16.16 9.21 -4.80
CA THR A 68 16.39 8.87 -3.37
C THR A 68 15.11 8.41 -2.65
N TYR A 69 13.93 8.85 -3.10
CA TYR A 69 12.65 8.35 -2.61
C TYR A 69 12.34 6.92 -3.09
N SER A 70 12.75 6.59 -4.32
CA SER A 70 12.58 5.23 -4.88
C SER A 70 13.49 4.21 -4.20
N GLU A 71 14.66 4.62 -3.69
CA GLU A 71 15.59 3.74 -2.95
C GLU A 71 15.13 3.46 -1.52
N ALA A 72 14.59 4.46 -0.81
CA ALA A 72 13.99 4.26 0.52
C ALA A 72 12.77 3.33 0.44
N TYR A 73 11.95 3.49 -0.60
CA TYR A 73 10.81 2.59 -0.87
C TYR A 73 11.26 1.20 -1.36
N ARG A 74 12.33 1.10 -2.17
CA ARG A 74 12.94 -0.20 -2.54
C ARG A 74 13.60 -0.91 -1.36
N ARG A 75 14.21 -0.19 -0.43
CA ARG A 75 14.77 -0.71 0.83
C ARG A 75 13.66 -1.17 1.77
N ALA A 76 12.60 -0.37 1.94
CA ALA A 76 11.40 -0.77 2.69
C ALA A 76 10.66 -1.97 2.05
N ARG A 77 10.90 -2.26 0.77
CA ARG A 77 10.31 -3.35 0.00
C ARG A 77 11.26 -4.53 -0.26
N GLN A 78 12.43 -4.60 0.37
CA GLN A 78 13.21 -5.83 0.38
C GLN A 78 12.83 -6.68 1.60
N PRO A 79 11.92 -7.67 1.49
CA PRO A 79 12.02 -8.82 2.36
C PRO A 79 13.27 -9.60 1.92
N ASP A 80 14.37 -9.42 2.64
CA ASP A 80 15.35 -10.48 2.93
C ASP A 80 15.62 -11.47 1.76
N PHE A 81 16.05 -10.98 0.59
CA PHE A 81 16.44 -11.86 -0.53
C PHE A 81 17.65 -12.76 -0.18
N GLU A 82 18.38 -12.42 0.89
CA GLU A 82 19.51 -13.19 1.42
C GLU A 82 19.10 -14.35 2.35
N ARG A 83 17.96 -14.28 3.06
CA ARG A 83 17.47 -15.42 3.86
C ARG A 83 17.08 -16.62 3.00
N THR A 84 16.50 -16.37 1.83
CA THR A 84 16.05 -17.43 0.91
C THR A 84 17.23 -18.20 0.28
N ARG A 85 18.39 -17.56 0.08
CA ARG A 85 19.60 -18.25 -0.40
C ARG A 85 20.25 -19.14 0.66
N ARG A 86 20.24 -18.72 1.94
CA ARG A 86 20.74 -19.56 3.04
C ARG A 86 19.84 -20.77 3.30
N HIS A 87 18.51 -20.62 3.26
CA HIS A 87 17.58 -21.74 3.42
C HIS A 87 17.68 -22.77 2.27
N ARG A 88 17.81 -22.32 1.02
CA ARG A 88 17.94 -23.22 -0.14
C ARG A 88 19.23 -24.06 -0.12
N ARG A 89 20.32 -23.53 0.46
CA ARG A 89 21.61 -24.26 0.57
C ARG A 89 21.63 -25.31 1.70
N VAL A 90 20.79 -25.13 2.72
CA VAL A 90 20.63 -26.11 3.81
C VAL A 90 19.66 -27.23 3.40
N GLU A 91 18.65 -26.90 2.60
CA GLU A 91 17.65 -27.86 2.12
C GLU A 91 18.18 -28.78 1.00
N SER A 92 19.05 -28.28 0.12
CA SER A 92 19.70 -29.10 -0.93
C SER A 92 20.69 -30.15 -0.40
N ARG A 93 21.07 -30.09 0.88
CA ARG A 93 21.95 -31.11 1.52
C ARG A 93 21.16 -32.26 2.17
N ARG A 94 19.84 -32.14 2.33
CA ARG A 94 18.99 -33.17 2.96
C ARG A 94 18.24 -34.05 1.97
N VAL A 95 18.30 -33.76 0.67
CA VAL A 95 17.44 -34.37 -0.36
C VAL A 95 18.03 -35.64 -1.00
N ASP A 96 19.31 -35.95 -0.80
CA ASP A 96 19.96 -37.11 -1.46
C ASP A 96 19.74 -38.49 -0.78
N TYR A 97 19.05 -38.60 0.36
CA TYR A 97 18.99 -39.87 1.11
C TYR A 97 17.60 -40.54 1.22
N ARG A 98 16.56 -40.07 0.54
CA ARG A 98 15.24 -40.71 0.69
C ARG A 98 14.44 -40.71 -0.61
N ARG A 99 14.89 -41.52 -1.57
CA ARG A 99 14.11 -41.94 -2.74
C ARG A 99 14.05 -43.48 -2.81
N THR A 100 13.41 -44.08 -1.82
CA THR A 100 12.64 -45.31 -2.01
C THR A 100 11.23 -45.05 -1.51
N GLU A 101 10.26 -45.57 -2.25
CA GLU A 101 8.83 -45.64 -1.96
C GLU A 101 7.96 -44.42 -2.36
N SER A 102 7.44 -44.58 -3.58
CA SER A 102 6.12 -44.18 -4.08
C SER A 102 5.04 -43.85 -3.03
N LYS A 103 4.52 -42.61 -3.07
CA LYS A 103 3.11 -42.24 -2.76
C LYS A 103 2.67 -41.01 -3.58
N PRO A 104 1.36 -40.84 -3.86
CA PRO A 104 0.89 -40.17 -5.07
C PRO A 104 0.92 -38.64 -4.96
N ALA A 105 1.16 -38.00 -6.10
CA ALA A 105 1.15 -36.56 -6.28
C ALA A 105 -0.22 -35.98 -5.90
N ARG A 106 -0.29 -35.29 -4.77
CA ARG A 106 -1.39 -34.40 -4.42
C ARG A 106 -1.32 -33.20 -5.38
N LYS A 107 -2.18 -33.20 -6.41
CA LYS A 107 -2.37 -32.05 -7.31
C LYS A 107 -2.67 -30.81 -6.48
N LYS A 108 -1.67 -29.95 -6.29
CA LYS A 108 -1.93 -28.56 -5.86
C LYS A 108 -2.68 -27.92 -7.00
N ALA A 109 -3.96 -27.63 -6.78
CA ALA A 109 -4.77 -26.84 -7.68
C ALA A 109 -3.97 -25.59 -8.07
N ALA A 110 -3.69 -25.47 -9.37
CA ALA A 110 -3.03 -24.31 -9.93
C ALA A 110 -3.85 -23.08 -9.53
N ALA A 111 -3.27 -22.21 -8.70
CA ALA A 111 -3.80 -20.87 -8.52
C ALA A 111 -3.88 -20.27 -9.92
N LYS A 112 -5.11 -20.05 -10.39
CA LYS A 112 -5.42 -19.43 -11.69
C LYS A 112 -4.53 -18.20 -11.80
N THR A 113 -3.56 -18.23 -12.71
CA THR A 113 -2.79 -17.05 -13.11
C THR A 113 -3.82 -16.03 -13.60
N SER A 114 -4.10 -15.01 -12.78
CA SER A 114 -5.00 -13.94 -13.16
C SER A 114 -4.53 -13.41 -14.52
N LYS A 115 -5.43 -13.34 -15.50
CA LYS A 115 -5.23 -12.58 -16.74
C LYS A 115 -4.45 -11.31 -16.41
N ALA A 116 -3.39 -11.01 -17.16
CA ALA A 116 -2.63 -9.78 -16.97
C ALA A 116 -3.62 -8.61 -16.87
N ASN A 117 -3.64 -7.92 -15.73
CA ASN A 117 -4.53 -6.79 -15.50
C ASN A 117 -3.72 -5.50 -15.70
N PRO A 118 -3.71 -4.93 -16.93
CA PRO A 118 -2.89 -3.76 -17.23
C PRO A 118 -3.29 -2.55 -16.38
N HIS A 119 -4.57 -2.41 -16.06
CA HIS A 119 -5.08 -1.31 -15.25
C HIS A 119 -4.50 -1.31 -13.83
N LYS A 120 -4.34 -2.49 -13.19
CA LYS A 120 -3.67 -2.56 -11.88
C LYS A 120 -2.27 -1.97 -11.90
N LEU A 121 -1.49 -2.24 -12.95
CA LEU A 121 -0.12 -1.77 -13.09
C LEU A 121 -0.08 -0.26 -13.35
N THR A 122 -0.95 0.23 -14.23
CA THR A 122 -1.10 1.65 -14.51
C THR A 122 -1.55 2.43 -13.28
N GLY A 123 -2.51 1.92 -12.51
CA GLY A 123 -2.97 2.53 -11.26
C GLY A 123 -1.87 2.58 -10.20
N LEU A 124 -1.08 1.51 -10.08
CA LEU A 124 0.12 1.50 -9.23
C LEU A 124 1.18 2.49 -9.69
N GLN A 125 1.28 2.79 -10.99
CA GLN A 125 2.21 3.79 -11.49
C GLN A 125 1.72 5.19 -11.14
N LYS A 126 0.48 5.52 -11.47
CA LYS A 126 -0.15 6.81 -11.11
C LYS A 126 -0.11 7.10 -9.61
N PHE A 127 -0.35 6.07 -8.79
CA PHE A 127 -0.26 6.18 -7.34
C PHE A 127 1.14 6.59 -6.85
N LYS A 128 2.21 6.10 -7.51
CA LYS A 128 3.59 6.51 -7.20
C LYS A 128 3.91 7.90 -7.72
N ASP A 129 3.24 8.30 -8.80
CA ASP A 129 3.36 9.62 -9.42
C ASP A 129 2.53 10.68 -8.66
N TYR A 130 1.94 10.32 -7.50
CA TYR A 130 1.08 11.17 -6.66
C TYR A 130 -0.23 11.61 -7.34
N ASP A 131 -0.54 11.05 -8.51
CA ASP A 131 -1.85 11.16 -9.18
C ASP A 131 -2.81 10.15 -8.55
N TYR A 132 -3.31 10.47 -7.35
CA TYR A 132 -4.16 9.57 -6.58
C TYR A 132 -5.55 9.43 -7.20
N GLU A 133 -6.11 10.52 -7.74
CA GLU A 133 -7.37 10.53 -8.45
C GLU A 133 -7.31 9.64 -9.70
N GLY A 134 -6.27 9.80 -10.52
CA GLY A 134 -6.05 8.96 -11.69
C GLY A 134 -5.74 7.51 -11.33
N ALA A 135 -5.07 7.26 -10.19
CA ALA A 135 -4.86 5.91 -9.67
C ALA A 135 -6.17 5.24 -9.25
N ILE A 136 -7.07 5.98 -8.61
CA ILE A 136 -8.41 5.52 -8.22
C ILE A 136 -9.19 5.05 -9.45
N GLU A 137 -9.23 5.86 -10.51
CA GLU A 137 -9.92 5.49 -11.76
C GLU A 137 -9.40 4.18 -12.33
N GLU A 138 -8.08 4.02 -12.35
CA GLU A 138 -7.45 2.88 -12.96
C GLU A 138 -7.56 1.61 -12.09
N PHE A 139 -7.54 1.77 -10.76
CA PHE A 139 -7.87 0.68 -9.85
C PHE A 139 -9.33 0.25 -9.94
N LYS A 140 -10.28 1.17 -10.19
CA LYS A 140 -11.68 0.80 -10.45
C LYS A 140 -11.81 -0.08 -11.70
N LYS A 141 -11.20 0.33 -12.82
CA LYS A 141 -11.14 -0.50 -14.04
C LYS A 141 -10.46 -1.85 -13.80
N SER A 142 -9.44 -1.88 -12.94
CA SER A 142 -8.81 -3.13 -12.52
C SER A 142 -9.79 -4.05 -11.80
N LEU A 143 -10.65 -3.51 -10.93
CA LEU A 143 -11.67 -4.28 -10.20
C LEU A 143 -12.83 -4.73 -11.10
N GLU A 144 -13.13 -4.03 -12.21
CA GLU A 144 -14.08 -4.53 -13.21
C GLU A 144 -13.62 -5.87 -13.82
N ILE A 145 -12.31 -6.07 -13.94
CA ILE A 145 -11.71 -7.32 -14.46
C ILE A 145 -11.56 -8.37 -13.34
N ALA A 146 -11.11 -7.93 -12.17
CA ALA A 146 -10.84 -8.80 -11.03
C ALA A 146 -11.50 -8.23 -9.75
N PRO A 147 -12.81 -8.45 -9.56
CA PRO A 147 -13.57 -7.84 -8.47
C PRO A 147 -13.13 -8.25 -7.06
N THR A 148 -12.40 -9.36 -6.93
CA THR A 148 -11.96 -9.91 -5.64
C THR A 148 -10.44 -9.77 -5.44
N ASP A 149 -9.76 -8.94 -6.24
CA ASP A 149 -8.31 -8.74 -6.12
C ASP A 149 -7.97 -7.94 -4.87
N VAL A 150 -7.61 -8.68 -3.82
CA VAL A 150 -7.18 -8.19 -2.50
C VAL A 150 -6.22 -7.01 -2.58
N ALA A 151 -5.21 -7.09 -3.45
CA ALA A 151 -4.20 -6.05 -3.53
C ALA A 151 -4.72 -4.76 -4.18
N THR A 152 -5.64 -4.86 -5.16
CA THR A 152 -6.25 -3.67 -5.77
C THR A 152 -7.18 -2.98 -4.76
N HIS A 153 -7.97 -3.72 -4.00
CA HIS A 153 -8.78 -3.14 -2.90
C HIS A 153 -7.92 -2.43 -1.86
N PHE A 154 -6.84 -3.05 -1.39
CA PHE A 154 -5.93 -2.40 -0.43
C PHE A 154 -5.28 -1.12 -0.99
N ASN A 155 -4.83 -1.15 -2.26
CA ASN A 155 -4.24 0.04 -2.89
C ASN A 155 -5.27 1.15 -3.10
N LEU A 156 -6.51 0.78 -3.42
CA LEU A 156 -7.61 1.72 -3.60
C LEU A 156 -8.00 2.36 -2.26
N ALA A 157 -8.00 1.59 -1.15
CA ALA A 157 -8.16 2.13 0.20
C ALA A 157 -7.05 3.13 0.56
N CYS A 158 -5.80 2.83 0.21
CA CYS A 158 -4.70 3.77 0.38
C CYS A 158 -4.88 5.05 -0.44
N ALA A 159 -5.36 4.94 -1.69
CA ALA A 159 -5.57 6.09 -2.57
C ALA A 159 -6.69 6.98 -2.03
N TYR A 160 -7.81 6.38 -1.63
CA TYR A 160 -8.91 7.12 -1.01
C TYR A 160 -8.53 7.79 0.31
N SER A 161 -7.70 7.14 1.13
CA SER A 161 -7.20 7.74 2.37
C SER A 161 -6.26 8.92 2.11
N LEU A 162 -5.51 8.93 1.00
CA LEU A 162 -4.64 10.05 0.61
C LEU A 162 -5.41 11.20 -0.02
N THR A 163 -6.58 10.93 -0.60
CA THR A 163 -7.52 11.95 -1.10
C THR A 163 -8.61 12.28 -0.06
N GLU A 164 -8.39 11.95 1.21
CA GLU A 164 -9.27 12.27 2.35
C GLU A 164 -10.73 11.78 2.24
N ASN A 165 -10.97 10.71 1.47
CA ASN A 165 -12.27 10.08 1.35
C ASN A 165 -12.37 8.88 2.31
N ALA A 166 -12.72 9.15 3.57
CA ALA A 166 -12.75 8.16 4.64
C ALA A 166 -13.71 6.99 4.32
N ASP A 167 -14.93 7.29 3.88
CA ASP A 167 -15.98 6.29 3.63
C ASP A 167 -15.53 5.24 2.61
N MET A 168 -15.01 5.69 1.46
CA MET A 168 -14.53 4.77 0.42
C MET A 168 -13.25 4.06 0.84
N ALA A 169 -12.40 4.71 1.64
CA ALA A 169 -11.18 4.10 2.14
C ALA A 169 -11.48 2.96 3.12
N PHE A 170 -12.38 3.15 4.09
CA PHE A 170 -12.85 2.09 4.99
C PHE A 170 -13.48 0.93 4.23
N ARG A 171 -14.41 1.23 3.30
CA ARG A 171 -15.09 0.21 2.49
C ARG A 171 -14.11 -0.67 1.71
N HIS A 172 -13.13 -0.09 1.04
CA HIS A 172 -12.17 -0.89 0.28
C HIS A 172 -11.16 -1.62 1.16
N LEU A 173 -10.89 -1.11 2.36
CA LEU A 173 -10.05 -1.79 3.34
C LEU A 173 -10.76 -3.03 3.91
N GLU A 174 -12.05 -2.91 4.21
CA GLU A 174 -12.93 -4.03 4.57
C GLU A 174 -12.97 -5.09 3.47
N LEU A 175 -13.22 -4.70 2.22
CA LEU A 175 -13.21 -5.63 1.08
C LEU A 175 -11.86 -6.34 0.92
N ALA A 176 -10.75 -5.65 1.15
CA ALA A 176 -9.43 -6.27 1.11
C ALA A 176 -9.31 -7.37 2.19
N VAL A 177 -9.73 -7.09 3.42
CA VAL A 177 -9.72 -8.05 4.53
C VAL A 177 -10.67 -9.21 4.25
N ALA A 178 -11.90 -8.93 3.81
CA ALA A 178 -12.90 -9.94 3.45
C ALA A 178 -12.42 -10.90 2.35
N HIS A 179 -11.65 -10.39 1.38
CA HIS A 179 -11.06 -11.21 0.31
C HIS A 179 -9.73 -11.89 0.68
N GLY A 180 -9.24 -11.72 1.91
CA GLY A 180 -8.11 -12.48 2.46
C GLY A 180 -6.82 -11.68 2.67
N PHE A 181 -6.90 -10.35 2.81
CA PHE A 181 -5.78 -9.56 3.33
C PHE A 181 -5.53 -9.90 4.81
N LYS A 182 -4.30 -10.30 5.16
CA LYS A 182 -3.95 -10.80 6.50
C LYS A 182 -2.91 -9.96 7.25
N ASP A 183 -2.34 -8.96 6.58
CA ASP A 183 -1.24 -8.17 7.14
C ASP A 183 -1.79 -6.96 7.90
N PHE A 184 -2.48 -7.21 9.01
CA PHE A 184 -3.13 -6.16 9.82
C PHE A 184 -2.14 -5.12 10.35
N LYS A 185 -0.91 -5.54 10.67
CA LYS A 185 0.19 -4.63 11.02
C LYS A 185 0.45 -3.60 9.93
N LYS A 186 0.34 -3.99 8.66
CA LYS A 186 0.45 -3.06 7.54
C LYS A 186 -0.68 -2.05 7.52
N ILE A 187 -1.90 -2.38 7.95
CA ILE A 187 -3.00 -1.41 8.05
C ILE A 187 -2.68 -0.34 9.11
N GLU A 188 -2.15 -0.77 10.26
CA GLU A 188 -1.80 0.10 11.39
C GLU A 188 -0.58 1.00 11.10
N GLN A 189 0.35 0.55 10.27
CA GLN A 189 1.64 1.23 10.08
C GLN A 189 1.77 1.95 8.73
N HIS A 190 0.98 1.59 7.72
CA HIS A 190 1.16 2.14 6.39
C HIS A 190 0.87 3.64 6.38
N PRO A 191 1.78 4.48 5.84
CA PRO A 191 1.65 5.94 5.91
C PRO A 191 0.44 6.45 5.13
N ALA A 192 0.08 5.82 4.00
CA ALA A 192 -1.09 6.22 3.21
C ALA A 192 -2.42 6.07 3.96
N LEU A 193 -2.47 5.29 5.04
CA LEU A 193 -3.67 5.08 5.86
C LEU A 193 -3.64 5.93 7.14
N ALA A 194 -2.71 6.89 7.26
CA ALA A 194 -2.63 7.76 8.43
C ALA A 194 -3.90 8.57 8.65
N PHE A 195 -4.53 9.05 7.57
CA PHE A 195 -5.80 9.78 7.63
C PHE A 195 -6.94 8.92 8.17
N LEU A 196 -7.00 7.62 7.84
CA LEU A 196 -7.99 6.71 8.41
C LEU A 196 -7.82 6.55 9.93
N ARG A 197 -6.57 6.47 10.42
CA ARG A 197 -6.27 6.24 11.84
C ARG A 197 -6.67 7.37 12.78
N ILE A 198 -6.93 8.56 12.24
CA ILE A 198 -7.38 9.73 13.02
C ILE A 198 -8.91 9.92 12.94
N GLN A 199 -9.62 9.12 12.16
CA GLN A 199 -11.09 9.19 12.09
C GLN A 199 -11.70 8.59 13.36
N GLU A 200 -12.80 9.18 13.81
CA GLU A 200 -13.52 8.70 15.00
C GLU A 200 -13.94 7.23 14.88
N GLN A 201 -14.31 6.77 13.68
CA GLN A 201 -14.78 5.38 13.48
C GLN A 201 -13.64 4.35 13.35
N TYR A 202 -12.37 4.75 13.40
CA TYR A 202 -11.25 3.84 13.17
C TYR A 202 -11.12 2.77 14.26
N GLU A 203 -11.29 3.17 15.52
CA GLU A 203 -11.19 2.26 16.66
C GLU A 203 -12.27 1.17 16.56
N ASP A 204 -13.54 1.58 16.38
CA ASP A 204 -14.66 0.68 16.13
C ASP A 204 -14.42 -0.25 14.92
N PHE A 205 -13.86 0.29 13.83
CA PHE A 205 -13.55 -0.48 12.64
C PHE A 205 -12.54 -1.60 12.92
N VAL A 206 -11.51 -1.32 13.72
CA VAL A 206 -10.50 -2.31 14.12
C VAL A 206 -11.10 -3.35 15.08
N GLU A 207 -11.89 -2.92 16.07
CA GLU A 207 -12.57 -3.82 17.01
C GLU A 207 -13.53 -4.79 16.31
N ASN A 208 -14.22 -4.32 15.27
CA ASN A 208 -15.12 -5.12 14.45
C ASN A 208 -14.38 -6.01 13.42
N GLY A 209 -13.05 -6.12 13.52
CA GLY A 209 -12.25 -6.96 12.64
C GLY A 209 -12.13 -6.41 11.21
N TYR A 210 -12.07 -5.08 11.08
CA TYR A 210 -12.04 -4.34 9.82
C TYR A 210 -13.32 -4.47 9.00
N ARG A 211 -14.47 -4.38 9.67
CA ARG A 211 -15.81 -4.37 9.07
C ARG A 211 -16.54 -3.07 9.35
N THR A 212 -17.28 -2.56 8.37
CA THR A 212 -18.03 -1.31 8.51
C THR A 212 -19.40 -1.60 9.13
N ARG A 213 -19.87 -0.71 10.02
CA ARG A 213 -21.16 -0.88 10.75
C ARG A 213 -22.38 -1.03 9.84
N ALA A 214 -22.32 -0.55 8.60
CA ALA A 214 -23.39 -0.69 7.61
C ALA A 214 -23.62 -2.14 7.12
N GLU A 215 -22.61 -3.02 7.25
CA GLU A 215 -22.70 -4.46 6.91
C GLU A 215 -22.78 -5.37 8.15
N LEU A 216 -22.59 -4.80 9.34
CA LEU A 216 -23.11 -5.46 10.54
C LEU A 216 -24.64 -5.50 10.39
N PRO A 217 -25.30 -6.64 10.67
CA PRO A 217 -26.75 -6.64 10.85
C PRO A 217 -27.08 -5.45 11.76
N PRO A 218 -28.12 -4.63 11.47
CA PRO A 218 -28.60 -3.69 12.47
C PRO A 218 -28.69 -4.50 13.75
N ALA A 219 -28.03 -4.05 14.83
CA ALA A 219 -28.09 -4.76 16.09
C ALA A 219 -29.56 -4.99 16.34
N GLU A 220 -30.00 -6.23 16.11
CA GLU A 220 -31.38 -6.58 16.22
C GLU A 220 -31.64 -6.43 17.71
N GLU A 221 -32.18 -5.27 18.09
CA GLU A 221 -32.98 -5.10 19.31
C GLU A 221 -34.21 -6.01 19.26
N GLU A 222 -34.32 -6.90 18.27
CA GLU A 222 -35.26 -7.99 18.21
C GLU A 222 -34.96 -8.96 19.36
N ASN A 223 -35.46 -8.63 20.55
CA ASN A 223 -35.65 -9.49 21.73
C ASN A 223 -34.87 -10.82 21.67
N LEU A 224 -33.54 -10.75 21.60
CA LEU A 224 -32.66 -11.92 21.44
C LEU A 224 -32.77 -12.89 22.63
N LEU A 225 -33.47 -12.43 23.67
CA LEU A 225 -33.64 -12.98 25.00
C LEU A 225 -35.00 -13.66 25.24
N ASP A 226 -35.99 -13.54 24.32
CA ASP A 226 -37.32 -14.17 24.48
C ASP A 226 -37.41 -15.60 23.94
N SER A 227 -36.38 -16.07 23.22
CA SER A 227 -36.44 -17.33 22.46
C SER A 227 -35.89 -18.56 23.18
N SER A 228 -35.29 -18.42 24.37
CA SER A 228 -34.73 -19.57 25.10
C SER A 228 -34.86 -19.38 26.62
N PRO A 229 -35.47 -20.34 27.35
CA PRO A 229 -35.69 -20.20 28.79
C PRO A 229 -34.42 -20.39 29.64
N ASP A 230 -33.31 -20.85 29.05
CA ASP A 230 -32.06 -21.16 29.77
C ASP A 230 -30.99 -20.06 29.63
N LEU A 231 -30.51 -19.57 30.77
CA LEU A 231 -29.54 -18.48 30.88
C LEU A 231 -28.15 -18.87 30.35
N LEU A 232 -27.78 -20.16 30.45
CA LEU A 232 -26.51 -20.65 29.91
C LEU A 232 -26.49 -20.58 28.38
N ASP A 233 -27.59 -20.95 27.73
CA ASP A 233 -27.71 -20.86 26.27
C ASP A 233 -27.70 -19.41 25.78
N GLN A 234 -28.33 -18.49 26.52
CA GLN A 234 -28.28 -17.05 26.24
C GLN A 234 -26.84 -16.50 26.33
N LEU A 235 -26.10 -16.86 27.38
CA LEU A 235 -24.69 -16.46 27.53
C LEU A 235 -23.78 -17.04 26.44
N LYS A 236 -24.02 -18.29 26.03
CA LYS A 236 -23.27 -18.92 24.94
C LYS A 236 -23.53 -18.22 23.61
N LYS A 237 -24.79 -17.94 23.28
CA LYS A 237 -25.17 -17.21 22.07
C LYS A 237 -24.59 -15.79 22.05
N LEU A 238 -24.59 -15.11 23.20
CA LEU A 238 -23.96 -13.80 23.37
C LEU A 238 -22.45 -13.86 23.11
N GLY A 239 -21.78 -14.92 23.60
CA GLY A 239 -20.37 -15.19 23.32
C GLY A 239 -20.09 -15.44 21.84
N ASP A 240 -20.91 -16.26 21.18
CA ASP A 240 -20.78 -16.56 19.74
C ASP A 240 -20.92 -15.29 18.88
N LEU A 241 -21.82 -14.37 19.25
CA LEU A 241 -22.01 -13.09 18.55
C LEU A 241 -20.78 -12.18 18.71
N LYS A 242 -20.19 -12.12 19.90
CA LYS A 242 -18.92 -11.42 20.14
C LYS A 242 -17.78 -12.04 19.32
N GLU A 243 -17.64 -13.37 19.34
CA GLU A 243 -16.58 -14.07 18.58
C GLU A 243 -16.71 -13.86 17.06
N LYS A 244 -17.94 -13.70 16.56
CA LYS A 244 -18.23 -13.37 15.15
C LYS A 244 -17.99 -11.91 14.78
N GLY A 245 -17.67 -11.05 15.77
CA GLY A 245 -17.50 -9.61 15.59
C GLY A 245 -18.82 -8.89 15.32
N LEU A 246 -19.94 -9.43 15.81
CA LEU A 246 -21.28 -8.84 15.65
C LEU A 246 -21.68 -7.97 16.86
N LEU A 247 -20.89 -8.01 17.94
CA LEU A 247 -21.04 -7.20 19.14
C LEU A 247 -19.67 -6.64 19.53
N THR A 248 -19.64 -5.38 19.92
CA THR A 248 -18.44 -4.79 20.53
C THR A 248 -18.22 -5.33 21.94
N GLN A 249 -17.02 -5.12 22.51
CA GLN A 249 -16.72 -5.54 23.88
C GLN A 249 -17.67 -4.88 24.89
N GLN A 250 -18.02 -3.62 24.67
CA GLN A 250 -18.90 -2.84 25.53
C GLN A 250 -20.35 -3.35 25.44
N GLU A 251 -20.87 -3.55 24.22
CA GLU A 251 -22.23 -4.07 24.01
C GLU A 251 -22.39 -5.48 24.58
N PHE A 252 -21.37 -6.33 24.42
CA PHE A 252 -21.33 -7.66 25.04
C PHE A 252 -21.42 -7.57 26.57
N GLU A 253 -20.66 -6.67 27.20
CA GLU A 253 -20.66 -6.49 28.65
C GLU A 253 -21.98 -5.94 29.18
N GLU A 254 -22.58 -4.97 28.48
CA GLU A 254 -23.90 -4.44 28.83
C GLU A 254 -24.98 -5.51 28.77
N GLN A 255 -25.03 -6.30 27.69
CA GLN A 255 -26.00 -7.38 27.53
C GLN A 255 -25.76 -8.51 28.55
N LYS A 256 -24.50 -8.86 28.81
CA LYS A 256 -24.14 -9.84 29.84
C LYS A 256 -24.55 -9.37 31.24
N ARG A 257 -24.40 -8.08 31.55
CA ARG A 257 -24.81 -7.49 32.83
C ARG A 257 -26.33 -7.54 32.99
N LYS A 258 -27.09 -7.21 31.94
CA LYS A 258 -28.56 -7.31 31.94
C LYS A 258 -29.05 -8.74 32.20
N LEU A 259 -28.33 -9.75 31.69
CA LEU A 259 -28.66 -11.16 31.88
C LEU A 259 -28.40 -11.70 33.29
N LEU A 260 -27.40 -11.15 33.98
CA LEU A 260 -26.96 -11.68 35.28
C LEU A 260 -27.61 -11.00 36.49
N GLY A 261 -28.37 -9.90 36.27
CA GLY A 261 -29.02 -9.12 37.33
C GLY A 261 -28.09 -8.14 38.03
#